data_AF-A0A162NU09-F1
#
_entry.id   AF-A0A162NU09-F1
#
_cell.length_a   1.000
_cell.length_b   1.000
_cell.length_c   1.000
_cell.angle_alpha   90.00
_cell.angle_beta   90.00
_cell.angle_gamma   90.00
#
_symmetry.space_group_name_H-M   'P 1'
#
loop_
_entity.id
_entity.type
_entity.pdbx_description
1 polymer ?
#
loop_
_entity_poly.entity_id
_entity_poly.type
_entity_poly.pdbx_seq_one_letter_code
_entity_poly.pdbx_strand_id
1 'polypeptide(L)'
;MKLISKILSIFLFSLILVGTLKNSVLLVFYQVDKAAFISSFCVNTNRPQLHCNGQCKLAQLIKEKEQKQATDTLASLQADFLLFCQAAGAAALNSPEPILLPAVFTPANQQAYFFQFLSGTDRPPQYCV
;
A
#
# COMPACT_ATOMS: atom_id res chain seq x y z
N MET A 1 24.98 24.84 -20.97
CA MET A 1 23.53 24.72 -20.68
C MET A 1 22.94 23.35 -21.04
N LYS A 2 23.19 22.80 -22.25
CA LYS A 2 22.64 21.50 -22.67
C LYS A 2 23.05 20.31 -21.77
N LEU A 3 24.31 20.26 -21.30
CA LEU A 3 24.80 19.20 -20.38
C LEU A 3 24.11 19.25 -19.01
N ILE A 4 23.89 20.46 -18.47
CA ILE A 4 23.25 20.68 -17.16
C ILE A 4 21.81 20.17 -17.20
N SER A 5 21.07 20.46 -18.27
CA SER A 5 19.71 19.95 -18.46
C SER A 5 19.66 18.42 -18.53
N LYS A 6 20.68 17.76 -19.12
CA LYS A 6 20.76 16.29 -19.15
C LYS A 6 21.09 15.70 -17.79
N ILE A 7 22.03 16.29 -17.06
CA ILE A 7 22.36 15.88 -15.68
C ILE A 7 21.13 16.02 -14.78
N LEU A 8 20.42 17.14 -14.88
CA LEU A 8 19.21 17.40 -14.10
C LEU A 8 18.08 16.43 -14.46
N SER A 9 17.94 16.09 -15.75
CA SER A 9 16.99 15.08 -16.21
C SER A 9 17.32 13.68 -15.67
N ILE A 10 18.60 13.27 -15.69
CA ILE A 10 19.04 11.98 -15.15
C ILE A 10 18.82 11.92 -13.63
N PHE A 11 19.13 13.00 -12.92
CA PHE A 11 18.93 13.11 -11.48
C PHE A 11 17.45 12.96 -11.10
N LEU A 12 16.55 13.70 -11.78
CA LEU A 12 15.12 13.58 -11.56
C LEU A 12 14.60 12.17 -11.86
N PHE A 13 15.07 11.55 -12.94
CA PHE A 13 14.71 10.18 -13.28
C PHE A 13 15.14 9.20 -12.18
N SER A 14 16.38 9.32 -11.69
CA SER A 14 16.89 8.48 -10.59
C SER A 14 16.04 8.61 -9.31
N LEU A 15 15.63 9.84 -8.94
CA LEU A 15 14.77 10.06 -7.77
C LEU A 15 13.42 9.33 -7.89
N ILE A 16 12.82 9.34 -9.07
CA ILE A 16 11.55 8.64 -9.32
C ILE A 16 11.75 7.12 -9.19
N LEU A 17 12.84 6.57 -9.77
CA LEU A 17 13.15 5.15 -9.64
C LEU A 17 13.37 4.72 -8.18
N VAL A 18 14.13 5.50 -7.40
CA VAL A 18 14.33 5.20 -5.98
C VAL A 18 13.00 5.26 -5.23
N GLY A 19 12.13 6.22 -5.57
CA GLY A 19 10.80 6.37 -5.01
C GLY A 19 9.89 5.15 -5.24
N THR A 20 9.99 4.49 -6.39
CA THR A 20 9.18 3.30 -6.73
C THR A 20 9.79 2.00 -6.20
N LEU A 21 11.12 1.88 -6.21
CA LEU A 21 11.81 0.64 -5.83
C LEU A 21 11.96 0.46 -4.31
N LYS A 22 11.89 1.54 -3.52
CA LYS A 22 12.08 1.48 -2.05
C LYS A 22 11.23 0.41 -1.36
N ASN A 23 10.04 0.11 -1.89
CA ASN A 23 9.09 -0.79 -1.25
C ASN A 23 9.21 -2.25 -1.71
N SER A 24 10.02 -2.52 -2.76
CA SER A 24 10.19 -3.82 -3.40
C SER A 24 11.59 -4.43 -3.24
N VAL A 25 12.61 -3.66 -2.83
CA VAL A 25 13.99 -4.15 -2.68
C VAL A 25 14.07 -5.43 -1.84
N LEU A 26 13.38 -5.48 -0.71
CA LEU A 26 13.47 -6.61 0.21
C LEU A 26 12.81 -7.89 -0.35
N LEU A 27 11.77 -7.74 -1.17
CA LEU A 27 11.12 -8.85 -1.87
C LEU A 27 12.00 -9.35 -3.02
N VAL A 28 12.64 -8.44 -3.76
CA VAL A 28 13.60 -8.79 -4.80
C VAL A 28 14.79 -9.54 -4.21
N PHE A 29 15.31 -9.08 -3.06
CA PHE A 29 16.38 -9.77 -2.35
C PHE A 29 15.97 -11.18 -1.93
N TYR A 30 14.75 -11.36 -1.42
CA TYR A 30 14.20 -12.69 -1.13
C TYR A 30 14.10 -13.57 -2.39
N GLN A 31 13.74 -13.02 -3.55
CA GLN A 31 13.59 -13.83 -4.78
C GLN A 31 14.93 -14.18 -5.44
N VAL A 32 15.92 -13.29 -5.38
CA VAL A 32 17.25 -13.50 -5.97
C VAL A 32 18.09 -14.45 -5.13
N ASP A 33 18.11 -14.25 -3.81
CA ASP A 33 18.90 -15.09 -2.90
C ASP A 33 18.10 -15.45 -1.64
N LYS A 34 17.28 -16.49 -1.77
CA LYS A 34 16.52 -17.05 -0.64
C LYS A 34 17.42 -17.55 0.48
N ALA A 35 18.56 -18.15 0.17
CA ALA A 35 19.41 -18.77 1.17
C ALA A 35 20.07 -17.71 2.07
N ALA A 36 20.65 -16.66 1.48
CA ALA A 36 21.22 -15.54 2.23
C ALA A 36 20.13 -14.79 3.01
N PHE A 37 18.93 -14.64 2.44
CA PHE A 37 17.80 -14.04 3.13
C PHE A 37 17.41 -14.83 4.38
N ILE A 38 17.23 -16.15 4.24
CA ILE A 38 16.83 -17.01 5.36
C ILE A 38 17.91 -17.01 6.44
N SER A 39 19.20 -17.09 6.07
CA SER A 39 20.30 -17.04 7.03
C SER A 39 20.36 -15.73 7.82
N SER A 40 19.93 -14.61 7.22
CA SER A 40 20.01 -13.29 7.85
C SER A 40 18.76 -12.93 8.66
N PHE A 41 17.59 -13.41 8.24
CA PHE A 41 16.29 -12.99 8.78
C PHE A 41 15.51 -14.10 9.49
N CYS A 42 16.04 -15.32 9.57
CA CYS A 42 15.39 -16.39 10.32
C CYS A 42 15.62 -16.23 11.83
N VAL A 43 14.52 -16.10 12.57
CA VAL A 43 14.55 -16.01 14.04
C VAL A 43 14.52 -17.40 14.69
N ASN A 44 13.84 -18.36 14.04
CA ASN A 44 13.63 -19.73 14.54
C ASN A 44 14.78 -20.71 14.17
N THR A 45 16.04 -20.28 14.19
CA THR A 45 17.20 -21.13 13.83
C THR A 45 17.32 -22.37 14.72
N ASN A 46 16.90 -22.27 15.99
CA ASN A 46 16.93 -23.37 16.96
C ASN A 46 15.77 -24.36 16.82
N ARG A 47 14.80 -24.12 15.93
CA ARG A 47 13.61 -24.97 15.74
C ARG A 47 13.31 -25.19 14.26
N PRO A 48 14.09 -26.03 13.57
CA PRO A 48 13.95 -26.28 12.13
C PRO A 48 12.57 -26.85 11.74
N GLN A 49 11.89 -27.54 12.65
CA GLN A 49 10.53 -28.07 12.45
C GLN A 49 9.47 -27.00 12.17
N LEU A 50 9.78 -25.72 12.37
CA LEU A 50 8.85 -24.60 12.17
C LEU A 50 8.93 -23.96 10.78
N HIS A 51 9.77 -24.48 9.88
CA HIS A 51 9.85 -24.06 8.47
C HIS A 51 9.95 -22.53 8.29
N CYS A 52 10.90 -21.92 9.00
CA CYS A 52 11.10 -20.47 9.09
C CYS A 52 11.05 -19.75 7.73
N ASN A 53 11.70 -20.30 6.69
CA ASN A 53 11.64 -19.91 5.26
C ASN A 53 11.61 -18.39 4.97
N GLY A 54 12.12 -17.54 5.88
CA GLY A 54 11.95 -16.09 5.83
C GLY A 54 10.53 -15.57 6.10
N GLN A 55 9.52 -16.45 6.25
CA GLN A 55 8.09 -16.10 6.33
C GLN A 55 7.77 -15.15 7.49
N CYS A 56 8.47 -15.27 8.62
CA CYS A 56 8.30 -14.37 9.76
C CYS A 56 8.62 -12.91 9.42
N LYS A 57 9.71 -12.67 8.68
CA LYS A 57 10.06 -11.31 8.26
C LYS A 57 9.08 -10.78 7.22
N LEU A 58 8.64 -11.63 6.28
CA LEU A 58 7.63 -11.24 5.28
C LEU A 58 6.29 -10.86 5.95
N ALA A 59 5.83 -11.64 6.93
CA ALA A 59 4.61 -11.35 7.68
C ALA A 59 4.70 -10.03 8.45
N GLN A 60 5.86 -9.72 9.04
CA GLN A 60 6.10 -8.44 9.70
C GLN A 60 5.98 -7.26 8.72
N LEU A 61 6.59 -7.37 7.54
CA LEU A 61 6.52 -6.31 6.52
C LEU A 61 5.09 -6.05 6.03
N ILE A 62 4.28 -7.10 5.91
CA ILE A 62 2.87 -6.97 5.53
C ILE A 62 2.11 -6.19 6.61
N LYS A 63 2.26 -6.57 7.88
CA LYS A 63 1.62 -5.86 9.01
C LYS A 63 2.03 -4.39 9.09
N GLU A 64 3.32 -4.09 8.90
CA GLU A 64 3.82 -2.71 8.90
C GLU A 64 3.25 -1.88 7.74
N LYS A 65 3.09 -2.50 6.56
CA LYS A 65 2.46 -1.84 5.40
C LYS A 65 0.97 -1.60 5.63
N GLU A 66 0.25 -2.58 6.15
CA GLU A 66 -1.18 -2.47 6.46
C GLU A 66 -1.45 -1.38 7.50
N GLN A 67 -0.64 -1.32 8.56
CA GLN A 67 -0.77 -0.27 9.58
C GLN A 67 -0.52 1.13 9.00
N LYS A 68 0.56 1.31 8.24
CA LYS A 68 0.87 2.61 7.61
C LYS A 68 -0.23 3.02 6.63
N GLN A 69 -0.65 2.09 5.78
CA GLN A 69 -1.70 2.33 4.79
C GLN A 69 -3.03 2.69 5.45
N ALA A 70 -3.41 2.04 6.56
CA ALA A 70 -4.65 2.36 7.29
C ALA A 70 -4.64 3.79 7.85
N THR A 71 -3.51 4.28 8.38
CA THR A 71 -3.38 5.68 8.81
C THR A 71 -3.43 6.66 7.64
N ASP A 72 -2.74 6.35 6.54
CA ASP A 72 -2.69 7.23 5.36
C ASP A 72 -4.05 7.32 4.65
N THR A 73 -4.79 6.22 4.55
CA THR A 73 -6.13 6.19 3.93
C THR A 73 -7.17 6.95 4.75
N LEU A 74 -7.11 6.88 6.08
CA LEU A 74 -7.99 7.66 6.95
C LEU A 74 -7.75 9.16 6.78
N ALA A 75 -6.48 9.58 6.67
CA ALA A 75 -6.12 10.97 6.42
C ALA A 75 -6.57 11.45 5.02
N SER A 76 -6.43 10.63 3.98
CA SER A 76 -6.87 10.98 2.63
C SER A 76 -8.40 11.05 2.51
N LEU A 77 -9.12 10.10 3.14
CA LEU A 77 -10.58 10.10 3.17
C LEU A 77 -11.14 11.34 3.87
N GLN A 78 -10.51 11.79 4.95
CA GLN A 78 -10.91 13.01 5.64
C GLN A 78 -10.70 14.26 4.76
N ALA A 79 -9.62 14.31 4.00
CA ALA A 79 -9.35 15.40 3.04
C ALA A 79 -10.35 15.38 1.87
N ASP A 80 -10.63 14.21 1.29
CA ASP A 80 -11.61 14.05 0.20
C ASP A 80 -13.03 14.42 0.66
N PHE A 81 -13.42 14.04 1.87
CA PHE A 81 -14.72 14.39 2.46
C PHE A 81 -14.88 15.91 2.64
N LEU A 82 -13.84 16.59 3.14
CA LEU A 82 -13.83 18.06 3.28
C LEU A 82 -13.95 18.76 1.92
N LEU A 83 -13.25 18.25 0.90
CA LEU A 83 -13.30 18.78 -0.46
C LEU A 83 -14.69 18.61 -1.10
N PHE A 84 -15.32 17.46 -0.87
CA PHE A 84 -16.68 17.16 -1.34
C PHE A 84 -17.74 18.06 -0.67
N CYS A 85 -17.67 18.25 0.65
CA CYS A 85 -18.60 19.13 1.37
C CYS A 85 -18.53 20.59 0.89
N GLN A 86 -17.35 21.09 0.53
CA GLN A 86 -17.20 22.44 -0.02
C GLN A 86 -17.83 22.57 -1.42
N ALA A 87 -17.72 21.55 -2.27
CA ALA A 87 -18.35 21.55 -3.59
C ALA A 87 -19.89 21.49 -3.49
N ALA A 88 -20.43 20.68 -2.56
CA ALA A 88 -21.88 20.58 -2.33
C ALA A 88 -22.47 21.86 -1.71
N GLY A 89 -21.74 22.53 -0.79
CA GLY A 89 -22.17 23.77 -0.16
C GLY A 89 -22.29 24.95 -1.14
N ALA A 90 -21.43 25.01 -2.16
CA ALA A 90 -21.49 26.04 -3.21
C ALA A 90 -22.71 25.87 -4.14
N ALA A 91 -23.18 24.63 -4.35
CA ALA A 91 -24.35 24.35 -5.19
C ALA A 91 -25.68 24.67 -4.48
N ALA A 92 -25.70 24.71 -3.14
CA ALA A 92 -26.92 24.90 -2.35
C ALA A 92 -27.36 26.37 -2.17
N LEU A 93 -26.50 27.35 -2.46
CA LEU A 93 -26.80 28.77 -2.22
C LEU A 93 -27.45 29.51 -3.39
N ASN A 94 -27.66 28.84 -4.54
CA ASN A 94 -28.12 29.51 -5.77
C ASN A 94 -29.46 29.00 -6.34
N SER A 95 -30.22 28.12 -5.66
CA SER A 95 -31.51 27.62 -6.16
C SER A 95 -32.64 27.78 -5.14
N PRO A 96 -33.76 28.47 -5.47
CA PRO A 96 -34.86 28.69 -4.53
C PRO A 96 -35.98 27.63 -4.64
N GLU A 97 -35.67 26.33 -4.69
CA GLU A 97 -36.70 25.28 -4.64
C GLU A 97 -36.22 24.04 -3.84
N PRO A 98 -37.06 23.44 -2.98
CA PRO A 98 -36.63 22.36 -2.10
C PRO A 98 -36.40 21.08 -2.89
N ILE A 99 -35.14 20.63 -2.93
CA ILE A 99 -34.76 19.38 -3.58
C ILE A 99 -35.25 18.22 -2.69
N LEU A 100 -36.33 17.58 -3.10
CA LEU A 100 -36.70 16.23 -2.67
C LEU A 100 -35.59 15.30 -3.16
N LEU A 101 -34.59 15.03 -2.31
CA LEU A 101 -33.51 14.09 -2.61
C LEU A 101 -34.14 12.70 -2.77
N PRO A 102 -34.17 12.09 -3.97
CA PRO A 102 -34.52 10.69 -4.06
C PRO A 102 -33.41 9.93 -3.33
N ALA A 103 -33.81 9.17 -2.31
CA ALA A 103 -32.97 8.22 -1.63
C ALA A 103 -32.53 7.13 -2.62
N VAL A 104 -31.50 7.39 -3.41
CA VAL A 104 -30.80 6.35 -4.18
C VAL A 104 -29.33 6.73 -4.23
N PHE A 105 -28.62 6.43 -3.15
CA PHE A 105 -27.20 6.13 -3.23
C PHE A 105 -27.10 4.80 -3.99
N THR A 106 -27.01 4.84 -5.33
CA THR A 106 -26.52 3.69 -6.09
C THR A 106 -24.99 3.79 -6.08
N PRO A 107 -24.27 2.91 -5.37
CA PRO A 107 -22.84 2.76 -5.59
C PRO A 107 -22.66 2.02 -6.92
N ALA A 108 -22.85 2.71 -8.05
CA ALA A 108 -22.56 2.20 -9.39
C ALA A 108 -21.05 2.16 -9.70
N ASN A 109 -20.20 2.39 -8.71
CA ASN A 109 -18.78 2.11 -8.77
C ASN A 109 -18.40 1.27 -7.55
N GLN A 110 -18.87 0.03 -7.55
CA GLN A 110 -18.17 -1.05 -6.89
C GLN A 110 -16.83 -1.19 -7.62
N GLN A 111 -15.85 -0.37 -7.23
CA GLN A 111 -14.46 -0.66 -7.55
C GLN A 111 -14.25 -2.09 -7.05
N ALA A 112 -14.12 -3.01 -8.00
CA ALA A 112 -13.82 -4.40 -7.75
C ALA A 112 -12.37 -4.51 -7.24
N TYR A 113 -12.10 -3.93 -6.07
CA TYR A 113 -11.08 -4.43 -5.17
C TYR A 113 -11.59 -5.72 -4.55
N PHE A 114 -11.76 -6.71 -5.41
CA PHE A 114 -11.78 -8.08 -4.97
C PHE A 114 -10.31 -8.41 -4.72
N PHE A 115 -9.91 -8.39 -3.44
CA PHE A 115 -8.83 -9.28 -3.05
C PHE A 115 -9.29 -10.66 -3.50
N GLN A 116 -8.75 -11.14 -4.63
CA GLN A 116 -8.65 -12.57 -4.86
C GLN A 116 -7.83 -13.06 -3.67
N PHE A 117 -8.54 -13.38 -2.60
CA PHE A 117 -8.07 -14.17 -1.51
C PHE A 117 -7.72 -15.50 -2.17
N LEU A 118 -6.49 -15.58 -2.69
CA LEU A 118 -5.90 -16.82 -3.13
C LEU A 118 -5.81 -17.65 -1.86
N SER A 119 -6.87 -18.42 -1.61
CA SER A 119 -6.98 -19.43 -0.56
C SER A 119 -6.04 -20.58 -0.90
N GLY A 120 -4.76 -20.25 -0.81
CA GLY A 120 -3.58 -21.09 -0.92
C GLY A 120 -2.47 -20.39 -0.14
N THR A 121 -2.81 -19.84 1.03
CA THR A 121 -1.87 -19.17 1.90
C THR A 121 -0.93 -20.22 2.49
N ASP A 122 0.34 -20.18 2.07
CA ASP A 122 1.44 -20.50 2.98
C ASP A 122 1.27 -19.59 4.19
N ARG A 123 0.54 -20.07 5.21
CA ARG A 123 0.36 -19.32 6.45
C ARG A 123 1.75 -19.19 7.07
N PRO A 124 2.17 -18.00 7.52
CA PRO A 124 3.39 -17.89 8.31
C PRO A 124 3.28 -18.83 9.53
N PRO A 125 4.38 -19.41 10.00
CA PRO A 125 4.35 -20.29 11.18
C PRO A 125 3.71 -19.55 12.35
N GLN A 126 2.95 -20.29 13.18
CA GLN A 126 2.16 -19.70 14.29
C GLN A 126 3.01 -18.97 15.35
N TYR A 127 4.33 -19.06 15.27
CA TYR A 127 5.28 -18.54 16.23
C TYR A 127 6.51 -18.00 15.50
N CYS A 128 6.64 -16.67 15.53
CA CYS A 128 7.81 -15.92 15.11
C CYS A 128 8.32 -15.20 16.36
N VAL A 129 9.12 -15.91 17.16
CA VAL A 129 9.66 -15.44 18.45
C VAL A 129 11.16 -15.31 18.34
#